data_AF-A0A1C4FIS5-F1
#
_entry.id   AF-A0A1C4FIS5-F1
#
_cell.length_a   1.000
_cell.length_b   1.000
_cell.length_c   1.000
_cell.angle_alpha   90.00
_cell.angle_beta   90.00
_cell.angle_gamma   90.00
#
_symmetry.space_group_name_H-M   'P 1'
#
loop_
_entity.id
_entity.type
_entity.pdbx_description
1 polymer ?
#
loop_
_entity_poly.entity_id
_entity_poly.type
_entity_poly.pdbx_seq_one_letter_code
_entity_poly.pdbx_strand_id
1 'polypeptide(L)'
;MFERLRQVYQGAWYKQLFLVGSLLISSAYPIYKNYFYARGVEQYERQVQFMENRSDFYNPWQYRVFCPLLLQGAKWVYDHTIDRVFPLEEHMHFDDDVTPQHGVFRAQVRSKDAMIYLGLFILFRLLLQMLIYLLEFSLLAFFVKNNWLIGLGLLFTAYITGNGVHNSDLSFNTYLDVVLYLWAGCVILYRRQDAWIILITILGALNRETSLLIPVIYFASRATLPSFVSGQSFRWPPLRTWVITAASGILYIAIFAGIRMHYGYRAPEPVTTYQATVGLSLLKVNLASGQALKSYFEMYGVLSVLWLTAFFTFRCNHVLLRTWFLVLVPVWVLVHLLSSVVAESRCFLVPVVLVLLPMLLEKIEQQSPHVNNTAGI
;
A
#
# COMPACT_ATOMS: atom_id res chain seq x y z
N MET A 1 -9.24 18.78 -2.46
CA MET A 1 -8.29 17.68 -2.75
C MET A 1 -7.64 17.89 -4.11
N PHE A 2 -8.39 17.93 -5.21
CA PHE A 2 -7.81 17.96 -6.56
C PHE A 2 -7.66 19.34 -7.22
N GLU A 3 -7.72 20.45 -6.48
CA GLU A 3 -7.63 21.79 -7.11
C GLU A 3 -6.26 22.04 -7.74
N ARG A 4 -5.16 21.65 -7.07
CA ARG A 4 -3.82 21.70 -7.65
C ARG A 4 -3.64 20.77 -8.83
N LEU A 5 -4.21 19.56 -8.74
CA LEU A 5 -4.24 18.64 -9.87
C LEU A 5 -4.97 19.31 -11.05
N ARG A 6 -6.14 19.91 -10.81
CA ARG A 6 -6.90 20.65 -11.81
C ARG A 6 -6.10 21.79 -12.43
N GLN A 7 -5.30 22.53 -11.65
CA GLN A 7 -4.41 23.58 -12.18
C GLN A 7 -3.31 23.00 -13.09
N VAL A 8 -2.72 21.85 -12.73
CA VAL A 8 -1.78 21.13 -13.61
C VAL A 8 -2.47 20.69 -14.91
N TYR A 9 -3.72 20.23 -14.80
CA TYR A 9 -4.57 19.84 -15.94
C TYR A 9 -5.17 21.01 -16.73
N GLN A 10 -4.97 22.27 -16.31
CA GLN A 10 -5.38 23.44 -17.09
C GLN A 10 -4.29 23.91 -18.06
N GLY A 11 -3.11 23.28 -18.05
CA GLY A 11 -2.02 23.55 -18.99
C GLY A 11 -2.28 22.97 -20.39
N ALA A 12 -1.36 23.25 -21.32
CA ALA A 12 -1.44 22.73 -22.69
C ALA A 12 -1.51 21.19 -22.75
N TRP A 13 -2.33 20.66 -23.67
CA TRP A 13 -2.66 19.24 -23.78
C TRP A 13 -1.44 18.30 -23.83
N TYR A 14 -0.35 18.72 -24.48
CA TYR A 14 0.88 17.92 -24.58
C TYR A 14 1.59 17.73 -23.23
N LYS A 15 1.48 18.70 -22.31
CA LYS A 15 2.02 18.57 -20.93
C LYS A 15 1.21 17.56 -20.13
N GLN A 16 -0.10 17.52 -20.34
CA GLN A 16 -0.99 16.56 -19.70
C GLN A 16 -0.71 15.15 -20.21
N LEU A 17 -0.58 14.97 -21.52
CA LEU A 17 -0.18 13.68 -22.12
C LEU A 17 1.18 13.22 -21.63
N PHE A 18 2.16 14.12 -21.55
CA PHE A 18 3.49 13.78 -21.04
C PHE A 18 3.41 13.31 -19.58
N LEU A 19 2.64 13.99 -18.73
CA LEU A 19 2.49 13.63 -17.33
C LEU A 19 1.75 12.29 -17.15
N VAL A 20 0.62 12.11 -17.83
CA VAL A 20 -0.16 10.86 -17.81
C VAL A 20 0.68 9.71 -18.37
N GLY A 21 1.34 9.91 -19.52
CA GLY A 21 2.22 8.94 -20.14
C GLY A 21 3.38 8.54 -19.23
N SER A 22 3.99 9.52 -18.55
CA SER A 22 5.08 9.28 -17.58
C SER A 22 4.58 8.45 -16.39
N LEU A 23 3.42 8.77 -15.81
CA LEU A 23 2.82 7.99 -14.72
C LEU A 23 2.43 6.57 -15.15
N LEU A 24 1.94 6.39 -16.37
CA LEU A 24 1.63 5.07 -16.93
C LEU A 24 2.91 4.22 -17.10
N ILE A 25 3.97 4.81 -17.67
CA ILE A 25 5.26 4.14 -17.82
C ILE A 25 5.85 3.82 -16.45
N SER A 26 5.78 4.74 -15.49
CA SER A 26 6.19 4.50 -14.10
C SER A 26 5.39 3.39 -13.43
N SER A 27 4.11 3.24 -13.76
CA SER A 27 3.26 2.15 -13.26
C SER A 27 3.63 0.79 -13.85
N ALA A 28 4.16 0.75 -15.07
CA ALA A 28 4.56 -0.47 -15.73
C ALA A 28 5.76 -1.14 -15.05
N TYR A 29 6.68 -0.37 -14.45
CA TYR A 29 7.88 -0.91 -13.81
C TYR A 29 7.56 -1.83 -12.60
N PRO A 30 6.74 -1.40 -11.60
CA PRO A 30 6.31 -2.30 -10.53
C PRO A 30 5.58 -3.55 -11.03
N ILE A 31 4.76 -3.43 -12.08
CA ILE A 31 4.01 -4.56 -12.64
C ILE A 31 4.98 -5.54 -13.31
N TYR A 32 5.90 -5.05 -14.14
CA TYR A 32 6.97 -5.85 -14.74
C TYR A 32 7.78 -6.59 -13.67
N LYS A 33 8.18 -5.88 -12.61
CA LYS A 33 8.94 -6.48 -11.51
C LYS A 33 8.14 -7.56 -10.78
N ASN A 34 6.86 -7.32 -10.47
CA ASN A 34 5.99 -8.33 -9.85
C ASN A 34 5.78 -9.54 -10.79
N TYR A 35 5.59 -9.29 -12.08
CA TYR A 35 5.35 -10.34 -13.06
C TYR A 35 6.55 -11.29 -13.20
N PHE A 36 7.75 -10.75 -13.41
CA PHE A 36 8.94 -11.56 -13.71
C PHE A 36 9.63 -12.11 -12.46
N TYR A 37 9.63 -11.38 -11.34
CA TYR A 37 10.45 -11.73 -10.18
C TYR A 37 9.66 -12.27 -9.00
N ALA A 38 8.32 -12.29 -9.07
CA ALA A 38 7.52 -12.35 -7.86
C ALA A 38 6.36 -13.36 -7.92
N ARG A 39 6.64 -14.58 -8.39
CA ARG A 39 5.74 -15.74 -8.23
C ARG A 39 4.32 -15.53 -8.78
N GLY A 40 4.17 -14.83 -9.90
CA GLY A 40 2.84 -14.60 -10.52
C GLY A 40 2.03 -15.87 -10.79
N VAL A 41 2.69 -17.03 -10.93
CA VAL A 41 2.06 -18.36 -11.08
C VAL A 41 1.32 -18.76 -9.80
N GLU A 42 1.96 -18.58 -8.65
CA GLU A 42 1.41 -18.96 -7.34
C GLU A 42 0.14 -18.14 -7.01
N GLN A 43 0.02 -16.93 -7.55
CA GLN A 43 -1.11 -16.07 -7.26
C GLN A 43 -2.44 -16.62 -7.79
N TYR A 44 -2.43 -17.27 -8.97
CA TYR A 44 -3.62 -17.95 -9.49
C TYR A 44 -3.96 -19.16 -8.62
N GLU A 45 -2.97 -19.96 -8.24
CA GLU A 45 -3.17 -21.12 -7.35
C GLU A 45 -3.77 -20.70 -6.00
N ARG A 46 -3.27 -19.60 -5.41
CA ARG A 46 -3.83 -19.02 -4.18
C ARG A 46 -5.28 -18.56 -4.35
N GLN A 47 -5.65 -18.05 -5.52
CA GLN A 47 -7.03 -17.69 -5.83
C GLN A 47 -7.92 -18.92 -5.94
N VAL A 48 -7.45 -19.99 -6.59
CA VAL A 48 -8.16 -21.28 -6.67
C VAL A 48 -8.37 -21.85 -5.27
N GLN A 49 -7.32 -21.89 -4.45
CA GLN A 49 -7.42 -22.35 -3.06
C GLN A 49 -8.43 -21.50 -2.25
N PHE A 50 -8.55 -20.19 -2.52
CA PHE A 50 -9.55 -19.33 -1.88
C PHE A 50 -10.97 -19.72 -2.28
N MET A 51 -11.21 -19.97 -3.57
CA MET A 51 -12.53 -20.41 -4.04
C MET A 51 -12.95 -21.76 -3.46
N GLU A 52 -11.99 -22.64 -3.19
CA GLU A 52 -12.23 -23.98 -2.67
C GLU A 52 -12.27 -24.07 -1.13
N ASN A 53 -12.20 -22.95 -0.41
CA ASN A 53 -12.07 -22.92 1.05
C ASN A 53 -10.82 -23.64 1.60
N ARG A 54 -9.78 -23.74 0.78
CA ARG A 54 -8.48 -24.36 1.13
C ARG A 54 -7.37 -23.36 1.40
N SER A 55 -7.54 -22.09 1.05
CA SER A 55 -6.50 -21.06 1.12
C SER A 55 -5.83 -20.90 2.48
N ASP A 56 -4.52 -20.68 2.46
CA ASP A 56 -3.78 -20.20 3.61
C ASP A 56 -4.21 -18.78 4.04
N PHE A 57 -4.99 -18.05 3.24
CA PHE A 57 -5.57 -16.76 3.64
C PHE A 57 -6.67 -16.82 4.71
N TYR A 58 -7.07 -18.02 5.14
CA TYR A 58 -7.84 -18.18 6.39
C TYR A 58 -6.97 -18.07 7.65
N ASN A 59 -5.71 -17.69 7.46
CA ASN A 59 -4.77 -17.41 8.51
C ASN A 59 -5.09 -16.05 9.19
N PRO A 60 -5.23 -16.04 10.53
CA PRO A 60 -5.56 -14.88 11.37
C PRO A 60 -4.56 -13.72 11.35
N TRP A 61 -3.48 -13.83 10.56
CA TRP A 61 -2.45 -12.82 10.35
C TRP A 61 -2.34 -12.35 8.89
N GLN A 62 -3.15 -12.92 7.99
CA GLN A 62 -3.18 -12.58 6.57
C GLN A 62 -4.59 -12.76 5.98
N TYR A 63 -5.67 -12.49 6.72
CA TYR A 63 -7.00 -12.54 6.08
C TYR A 63 -7.06 -11.44 5.03
N ARG A 64 -7.24 -11.85 3.79
CA ARG A 64 -7.24 -10.99 2.60
C ARG A 64 -8.52 -11.29 1.85
N VAL A 65 -9.67 -11.07 2.48
CA VAL A 65 -10.96 -11.52 1.95
C VAL A 65 -11.43 -10.59 0.83
N PHE A 66 -11.20 -9.29 0.99
CA PHE A 66 -11.70 -8.30 0.05
C PHE A 66 -11.12 -8.43 -1.36
N CYS A 67 -9.81 -8.60 -1.50
CA CYS A 67 -9.16 -8.63 -2.83
C CYS A 67 -9.55 -9.85 -3.70
N PRO A 68 -9.56 -11.09 -3.19
CA PRO A 68 -10.10 -12.23 -3.90
C PRO A 68 -11.57 -12.05 -4.31
N LEU A 69 -12.41 -11.46 -3.43
CA LEU A 69 -13.81 -11.18 -3.77
C LEU A 69 -13.95 -10.12 -4.88
N LEU A 70 -13.14 -9.06 -4.85
CA LEU A 70 -13.07 -8.09 -5.95
C LEU A 70 -12.68 -8.76 -7.27
N LEU A 71 -11.73 -9.69 -7.21
CA LEU A 71 -11.28 -10.42 -8.39
C LEU A 71 -12.37 -11.37 -8.92
N GLN A 72 -13.10 -12.05 -8.03
CA GLN A 72 -14.27 -12.85 -8.40
C GLN A 72 -15.35 -12.00 -9.06
N GLY A 73 -15.66 -10.83 -8.51
CA GLY A 73 -16.60 -9.89 -9.12
C GLY A 73 -16.16 -9.46 -10.51
N ALA A 74 -14.87 -9.15 -10.69
CA ALA A 74 -14.33 -8.78 -12.00
C ALA A 74 -14.36 -9.93 -13.01
N LYS A 75 -14.03 -11.16 -12.59
CA LYS A 75 -14.17 -12.34 -13.46
C LYS A 75 -15.62 -12.58 -13.83
N TRP A 76 -16.56 -12.48 -12.88
CA TRP A 76 -17.97 -12.62 -13.18
C TRP A 76 -18.43 -11.61 -14.24
N VAL A 77 -18.00 -10.34 -14.15
CA VAL A 77 -18.28 -9.34 -15.19
C VAL A 77 -17.68 -9.75 -16.52
N TYR A 78 -16.42 -10.20 -16.55
CA TYR A 78 -15.76 -10.68 -17.77
C TYR A 78 -16.53 -11.82 -18.43
N ASP A 79 -16.89 -12.86 -17.67
CA ASP A 79 -17.62 -14.05 -18.16
C ASP A 79 -19.01 -13.68 -18.73
N HIS A 80 -19.64 -12.62 -18.20
CA HIS A 80 -20.98 -12.17 -18.62
C HIS A 80 -20.96 -11.05 -19.67
N THR A 81 -19.79 -10.55 -20.06
CA THR A 81 -19.67 -9.44 -21.03
C THR A 81 -18.66 -9.76 -22.13
N ILE A 82 -17.38 -9.72 -21.83
CA ILE A 82 -16.30 -9.85 -22.81
C ILE A 82 -16.28 -11.26 -23.41
N ASP A 83 -16.33 -12.31 -22.59
CA ASP A 83 -16.25 -13.69 -23.07
C ASP A 83 -17.45 -14.08 -23.97
N ARG A 84 -18.61 -13.43 -23.77
CA ARG A 84 -19.80 -13.62 -24.63
C ARG A 84 -19.65 -13.00 -26.01
N VAL A 85 -18.83 -11.96 -26.14
CA VAL A 85 -18.63 -11.22 -27.40
C VAL A 85 -17.36 -11.68 -28.11
N PHE A 86 -16.35 -12.09 -27.35
CA PHE A 86 -15.04 -12.49 -27.82
C PHE A 86 -14.52 -13.69 -26.99
N PRO A 87 -15.02 -14.91 -27.26
CA PRO A 87 -14.65 -16.10 -26.51
C PRO A 87 -13.18 -16.45 -26.77
N LEU A 88 -12.39 -16.47 -25.69
CA LEU A 88 -10.94 -16.58 -25.83
C LEU A 88 -10.47 -17.94 -26.38
N GLU A 89 -11.27 -18.99 -26.16
CA GLU A 89 -11.06 -20.36 -26.68
C GLU A 89 -11.08 -20.43 -28.22
N GLU A 90 -11.82 -19.54 -28.90
CA GLU A 90 -11.90 -19.54 -30.37
C GLU A 90 -10.66 -18.88 -31.01
N HIS A 91 -9.90 -18.13 -30.22
CA HIS A 91 -8.80 -17.30 -30.72
C HIS A 91 -7.42 -17.71 -30.20
N MET A 92 -7.36 -18.54 -29.16
CA MET A 92 -6.10 -19.06 -28.64
C MET A 92 -6.17 -20.54 -28.28
N HIS A 93 -5.08 -21.24 -28.58
CA HIS A 93 -4.89 -22.62 -28.14
C HIS A 93 -4.26 -22.65 -26.74
N PHE A 94 -4.91 -23.37 -25.84
CA PHE A 94 -4.41 -23.68 -24.50
C PHE A 94 -3.98 -25.14 -24.47
N ASP A 95 -2.80 -25.41 -23.92
CA ASP A 95 -2.20 -26.74 -23.87
C ASP A 95 -2.02 -27.17 -22.40
N ASP A 96 -2.83 -28.14 -21.98
CA ASP A 96 -2.91 -28.57 -20.58
C ASP A 96 -1.72 -29.45 -20.13
N ASP A 97 -0.93 -29.97 -21.09
CA ASP A 97 0.12 -30.98 -20.88
C ASP A 97 1.55 -30.41 -20.71
N VAL A 98 1.70 -29.09 -20.59
CA VAL A 98 3.02 -28.47 -20.44
C VAL A 98 3.60 -28.74 -19.04
N THR A 99 4.65 -29.55 -18.97
CA THR A 99 5.44 -29.76 -17.75
C THR A 99 6.19 -28.48 -17.32
N PRO A 100 6.45 -28.27 -16.01
CA PRO A 100 7.05 -27.03 -15.47
C PRO A 100 8.44 -26.66 -16.00
N GLN A 101 9.06 -27.53 -16.83
CA GLN A 101 10.39 -27.33 -17.38
C GLN A 101 10.45 -26.21 -18.44
N HIS A 102 9.31 -25.73 -18.95
CA HIS A 102 9.25 -24.71 -20.01
C HIS A 102 8.94 -23.29 -19.51
N GLY A 103 9.55 -22.87 -18.41
CA GLY A 103 9.59 -21.48 -17.98
C GLY A 103 8.29 -20.92 -17.39
N VAL A 104 8.44 -20.04 -16.39
CA VAL A 104 7.37 -19.41 -15.60
C VAL A 104 6.23 -18.84 -16.48
N PHE A 105 6.54 -18.35 -17.67
CA PHE A 105 5.58 -17.77 -18.60
C PHE A 105 4.58 -18.79 -19.17
N ARG A 106 5.04 -19.97 -19.63
CA ARG A 106 4.13 -20.99 -20.22
C ARG A 106 3.24 -21.63 -19.18
N ALA A 107 3.72 -21.77 -17.94
CA ALA A 107 2.91 -22.28 -16.84
C ALA A 107 1.68 -21.39 -16.52
N GLN A 108 1.74 -20.09 -16.82
CA GLN A 108 0.65 -19.13 -16.55
C GLN A 108 -0.39 -19.05 -17.66
N VAL A 109 -0.03 -19.44 -18.90
CA VAL A 109 -0.95 -19.49 -20.05
C VAL A 109 -1.44 -20.92 -20.29
N ARG A 110 -1.38 -21.76 -19.24
CA ARG A 110 -1.78 -23.17 -19.31
C ARG A 110 -3.27 -23.34 -19.58
N SER A 111 -4.10 -22.50 -18.96
CA SER A 111 -5.56 -22.54 -19.13
C SER A 111 -6.15 -21.16 -19.36
N LYS A 112 -7.33 -21.11 -19.97
CA LYS A 112 -8.13 -19.89 -20.16
C LYS A 112 -8.31 -19.13 -18.85
N ASP A 113 -8.70 -19.83 -17.79
CA ASP A 113 -8.94 -19.19 -16.48
C ASP A 113 -7.66 -18.54 -15.92
N ALA A 114 -6.53 -19.26 -15.96
CA ALA A 114 -5.26 -18.72 -15.47
C ALA A 114 -4.87 -17.43 -16.20
N MET A 115 -5.07 -17.39 -17.52
CA MET A 115 -4.83 -16.20 -18.33
C MET A 115 -5.78 -15.04 -17.99
N ILE A 116 -7.08 -15.31 -17.84
CA ILE A 116 -8.07 -14.29 -17.46
C ILE A 116 -7.70 -13.69 -16.11
N TYR A 117 -7.44 -14.52 -15.11
CA TYR A 117 -7.03 -14.04 -13.79
C TYR A 117 -5.73 -13.25 -13.83
N LEU A 118 -4.74 -13.68 -14.61
CA LEU A 118 -3.51 -12.93 -14.78
C LEU A 118 -3.77 -11.52 -15.36
N GLY A 119 -4.60 -11.42 -16.40
CA GLY A 119 -5.00 -10.15 -16.99
C GLY A 119 -5.72 -9.25 -15.97
N LEU A 120 -6.63 -9.82 -15.18
CA LEU A 120 -7.33 -9.08 -14.13
C LEU A 120 -6.38 -8.63 -13.01
N PHE A 121 -5.44 -9.46 -12.57
CA PHE A 121 -4.44 -9.07 -11.57
C PHE A 121 -3.58 -7.90 -12.06
N ILE A 122 -3.12 -7.95 -13.31
CA ILE A 122 -2.36 -6.85 -13.94
C ILE A 122 -3.20 -5.58 -13.98
N LEU A 123 -4.47 -5.69 -14.39
CA LEU A 123 -5.40 -4.56 -14.43
C LEU A 123 -5.59 -3.92 -13.04
N PHE A 124 -5.90 -4.72 -12.01
CA PHE A 124 -6.04 -4.22 -10.64
C PHE A 124 -4.76 -3.58 -10.13
N ARG A 125 -3.60 -4.17 -10.40
CA ARG A 125 -2.31 -3.59 -10.03
C ARG A 125 -2.06 -2.24 -10.71
N LEU A 126 -2.41 -2.10 -11.99
CA LEU A 126 -2.33 -0.85 -12.73
C LEU A 126 -3.27 0.21 -12.13
N LEU A 127 -4.54 -0.14 -11.91
CA LEU A 127 -5.54 0.76 -11.32
C LEU A 127 -5.11 1.25 -9.93
N LEU A 128 -4.64 0.35 -9.08
CA LEU A 128 -4.15 0.71 -7.75
C LEU A 128 -2.91 1.58 -7.80
N GLN A 129 -1.99 1.33 -8.74
CA GLN A 129 -0.79 2.16 -8.87
C GLN A 129 -1.14 3.59 -9.30
N MET A 130 -2.07 3.74 -10.25
CA MET A 130 -2.58 5.05 -10.64
C MET A 130 -3.27 5.76 -9.47
N LEU A 131 -4.04 5.04 -8.66
CA LEU A 131 -4.70 5.59 -7.49
C LEU A 131 -3.71 5.99 -6.39
N ILE A 132 -2.65 5.21 -6.18
CA ILE A 132 -1.53 5.58 -5.29
C ILE A 132 -0.94 6.91 -5.73
N TYR A 133 -0.58 7.08 -7.00
CA TYR A 133 -0.01 8.34 -7.48
C TYR A 133 -0.96 9.52 -7.34
N LEU A 134 -2.25 9.33 -7.61
CA LEU A 134 -3.26 10.38 -7.47
C LEU A 134 -3.41 10.86 -6.02
N LEU A 135 -3.50 9.91 -5.08
CA LEU A 135 -3.64 10.22 -3.65
C LEU A 135 -2.34 10.75 -3.05
N GLU A 136 -1.20 10.16 -3.43
CA GLU A 136 0.12 10.63 -3.03
C GLU A 136 0.40 12.04 -3.54
N PHE A 137 0.09 12.35 -4.81
CA PHE A 137 0.17 13.71 -5.33
C PHE A 137 -0.65 14.66 -4.46
N SER A 138 -1.88 14.28 -4.12
CA SER A 138 -2.76 15.10 -3.29
C SER A 138 -2.22 15.30 -1.88
N LEU A 139 -1.56 14.30 -1.32
CA LEU A 139 -0.92 14.37 0.00
C LEU A 139 0.35 15.23 -0.04
N LEU A 140 1.25 14.98 -0.98
CA LEU A 140 2.48 15.75 -1.16
C LEU A 140 2.21 17.21 -1.49
N ALA A 141 1.19 17.49 -2.30
CA ALA A 141 0.78 18.85 -2.65
C ALA A 141 0.32 19.69 -1.45
N PHE A 142 0.03 19.08 -0.30
CA PHE A 142 -0.24 19.80 0.95
C PHE A 142 1.05 20.31 1.61
N PHE A 143 2.12 19.51 1.59
CA PHE A 143 3.39 19.81 2.27
C PHE A 143 4.42 20.51 1.38
N VAL A 144 4.36 20.27 0.07
CA VAL A 144 5.37 20.68 -0.91
C VAL A 144 4.72 21.57 -1.96
N LYS A 145 5.33 22.73 -2.25
CA LYS A 145 4.78 23.65 -3.25
C LYS A 145 5.34 23.39 -4.65
N ASN A 146 6.58 22.93 -4.75
CA ASN A 146 7.25 22.68 -6.02
C ASN A 146 6.74 21.39 -6.72
N ASN A 147 6.14 21.55 -7.89
CA ASN A 147 5.60 20.43 -8.68
C ASN A 147 6.69 19.44 -9.14
N TRP A 148 7.92 19.88 -9.37
CA TRP A 148 9.03 18.98 -9.71
C TRP A 148 9.42 18.10 -8.54
N LEU A 149 9.37 18.65 -7.32
CA LEU A 149 9.66 17.91 -6.10
C LEU A 149 8.56 16.88 -5.81
N ILE A 150 7.29 17.22 -6.07
CA ILE A 150 6.18 16.26 -6.04
C ILE A 150 6.40 15.15 -7.08
N GLY A 151 6.75 15.52 -8.33
CA GLY A 151 7.04 14.56 -9.40
C GLY A 151 8.20 13.62 -9.05
N LEU A 152 9.26 14.15 -8.43
CA LEU A 152 10.37 13.34 -7.91
C LEU A 152 9.88 12.36 -6.84
N GLY A 153 8.99 12.78 -5.94
CA GLY A 153 8.34 11.91 -4.97
C GLY A 153 7.60 10.74 -5.63
N LEU A 154 6.77 11.01 -6.64
CA LEU A 154 6.04 9.98 -7.38
C LEU A 154 6.97 8.99 -8.10
N LEU A 155 8.07 9.47 -8.69
CA LEU A 155 9.10 8.61 -9.29
C LEU A 155 9.79 7.75 -8.24
N PHE A 156 10.10 8.31 -7.07
CA PHE A 156 10.66 7.56 -5.95
C PHE A 156 9.69 6.47 -5.50
N THR A 157 8.39 6.78 -5.41
CA THR A 157 7.34 5.81 -5.10
C THR A 157 7.23 4.71 -6.15
N ALA A 158 7.34 5.02 -7.43
CA ALA A 158 7.42 4.02 -8.49
C ALA A 158 8.60 3.05 -8.28
N TYR A 159 9.77 3.60 -7.97
CA TYR A 159 10.99 2.83 -7.77
C TYR A 159 10.92 1.91 -6.55
N ILE A 160 10.56 2.43 -5.37
CA ILE A 160 10.45 1.62 -4.14
C ILE A 160 9.37 0.53 -4.27
N THR A 161 8.29 0.82 -4.99
CA THR A 161 7.20 -0.15 -5.22
C THR A 161 7.68 -1.30 -6.11
N GLY A 162 8.53 -1.02 -7.09
CA GLY A 162 9.16 -2.03 -7.95
C GLY A 162 10.30 -2.81 -7.29
N ASN A 163 10.91 -2.28 -6.23
CA ASN A 163 11.89 -3.00 -5.41
C ASN A 163 11.24 -3.83 -4.30
N GLY A 164 10.04 -3.48 -3.85
CA GLY A 164 9.28 -4.24 -2.84
C GLY A 164 8.73 -5.59 -3.30
N VAL A 165 9.30 -6.21 -4.34
CA VAL A 165 8.71 -7.37 -5.03
C VAL A 165 9.16 -8.72 -4.49
N HIS A 166 10.04 -8.77 -3.49
CA HIS A 166 10.47 -10.04 -2.93
C HIS A 166 9.28 -10.82 -2.31
N ASN A 167 9.09 -12.07 -2.75
CA ASN A 167 7.92 -12.90 -2.42
C ASN A 167 6.59 -12.14 -2.60
N SER A 168 6.54 -11.22 -3.57
CA SER A 168 5.38 -10.36 -3.85
C SER A 168 4.63 -10.85 -5.04
N ASP A 169 3.75 -11.80 -4.84
CA ASP A 169 2.77 -12.16 -5.85
C ASP A 169 2.09 -10.92 -6.46
N LEU A 170 1.48 -11.07 -7.64
CA LEU A 170 0.57 -10.05 -8.19
C LEU A 170 -0.63 -9.73 -7.27
N SER A 171 -0.72 -10.37 -6.10
CA SER A 171 -1.52 -9.96 -4.95
C SER A 171 -1.45 -8.46 -4.73
N PHE A 172 -2.61 -7.83 -4.77
CA PHE A 172 -2.74 -6.39 -4.67
C PHE A 172 -3.13 -5.89 -3.26
N ASN A 173 -3.21 -6.78 -2.28
CA ASN A 173 -3.62 -6.47 -0.91
C ASN A 173 -2.76 -5.40 -0.23
N THR A 174 -1.43 -5.50 -0.33
CA THR A 174 -0.50 -4.52 0.26
C THR A 174 -0.62 -3.16 -0.42
N TYR A 175 -0.87 -3.13 -1.72
CA TYR A 175 -1.03 -1.88 -2.46
C TYR A 175 -2.39 -1.24 -2.19
N LEU A 176 -3.42 -2.05 -1.94
CA LEU A 176 -4.70 -1.55 -1.43
C LEU A 176 -4.55 -0.92 -0.04
N ASP A 177 -3.74 -1.51 0.86
CA ASP A 177 -3.39 -0.86 2.13
C ASP A 177 -2.78 0.53 1.91
N VAL A 178 -1.81 0.66 1.00
CA VAL A 178 -1.22 1.96 0.64
C VAL A 178 -2.29 2.95 0.18
N VAL A 179 -3.20 2.52 -0.70
CA VAL A 179 -4.35 3.35 -1.14
C VAL A 179 -5.21 3.78 0.04
N LEU A 180 -5.60 2.86 0.93
CA LEU A 180 -6.49 3.16 2.06
C LEU A 180 -5.83 4.13 3.05
N TYR A 181 -4.54 3.96 3.34
CA TYR A 181 -3.78 4.86 4.20
C TYR A 181 -3.59 6.24 3.57
N LEU A 182 -3.28 6.32 2.28
CA LEU A 182 -3.20 7.59 1.55
C LEU A 182 -4.56 8.29 1.49
N TRP A 183 -5.64 7.54 1.28
CA TRP A 183 -7.00 8.08 1.28
C TRP A 183 -7.37 8.63 2.67
N ALA A 184 -7.07 7.90 3.74
CA ALA A 184 -7.25 8.38 5.11
C ALA A 184 -6.43 9.64 5.39
N GLY A 185 -5.15 9.66 4.98
CA GLY A 185 -4.28 10.83 5.06
C GLY A 185 -4.88 12.05 4.36
N CYS A 186 -5.40 11.87 3.14
CA CYS A 186 -6.07 12.94 2.41
C CYS A 186 -7.34 13.44 3.12
N VAL A 187 -8.18 12.54 3.66
CA VAL A 187 -9.36 12.93 4.45
C VAL A 187 -8.96 13.77 5.66
N ILE A 188 -7.90 13.36 6.39
CA ILE A 188 -7.37 14.07 7.55
C ILE A 188 -6.86 15.47 7.16
N LEU A 189 -6.10 15.59 6.07
CA LEU A 189 -5.49 16.85 5.64
C LEU A 189 -6.52 17.85 5.14
N TYR A 190 -7.45 17.41 4.29
CA TYR A 190 -8.40 18.31 3.63
C TYR A 190 -9.68 18.56 4.44
N ARG A 191 -9.91 17.81 5.54
CA ARG A 191 -10.96 18.03 6.56
C ARG A 191 -12.38 18.22 6.03
N ARG A 192 -12.71 17.71 4.84
CA ARG A 192 -14.04 17.91 4.23
C ARG A 192 -15.11 17.03 4.87
N GLN A 193 -14.84 15.74 5.05
CA GLN A 193 -15.83 14.78 5.55
C GLN A 193 -15.15 13.63 6.28
N ASP A 194 -15.01 13.78 7.60
CA ASP A 194 -14.34 12.79 8.45
C ASP A 194 -15.06 11.43 8.50
N ALA A 195 -16.34 11.37 8.14
CA ALA A 195 -17.11 10.13 8.09
C ALA A 195 -16.53 9.09 7.12
N TRP A 196 -15.75 9.51 6.10
CA TRP A 196 -15.06 8.58 5.20
C TRP A 196 -14.08 7.66 5.93
N ILE A 197 -13.56 8.05 7.10
CA ILE A 197 -12.70 7.19 7.93
C ILE A 197 -13.42 5.88 8.28
N ILE A 198 -14.73 5.91 8.51
CA ILE A 198 -15.52 4.71 8.80
C ILE A 198 -15.47 3.74 7.62
N LEU A 199 -15.79 4.21 6.42
CA LEU A 199 -15.76 3.38 5.21
C LEU A 199 -14.34 2.84 4.94
N ILE A 200 -13.32 3.69 5.06
CA ILE A 200 -11.93 3.29 4.85
C ILE A 200 -11.53 2.20 5.85
N THR A 201 -11.93 2.33 7.12
CA THR A 201 -11.68 1.30 8.13
C THR A 201 -12.42 -0.01 7.81
N ILE A 202 -13.67 0.03 7.34
CA ILE A 202 -14.41 -1.17 6.93
C ILE A 202 -13.67 -1.89 5.78
N LEU A 203 -13.30 -1.16 4.73
CA LEU A 203 -12.55 -1.74 3.61
C LEU A 203 -11.20 -2.30 4.05
N GLY A 204 -10.51 -1.57 4.94
CA GLY A 204 -9.26 -2.02 5.54
C GLY A 204 -9.43 -3.28 6.37
N ALA A 205 -10.48 -3.37 7.19
CA ALA A 205 -10.79 -4.51 8.04
C ALA A 205 -11.18 -5.76 7.25
N LEU A 206 -11.58 -5.63 5.99
CA LEU A 206 -11.79 -6.76 5.07
C LEU A 206 -10.52 -7.13 4.30
N ASN A 207 -9.50 -6.25 4.33
CA ASN A 207 -8.26 -6.41 3.57
C ASN A 207 -7.09 -6.92 4.42
N ARG A 208 -6.77 -6.26 5.55
CA ARG A 208 -5.62 -6.57 6.44
C ARG A 208 -5.80 -6.01 7.85
N GLU A 209 -5.16 -6.67 8.81
CA GLU A 209 -5.17 -6.34 10.24
C GLU A 209 -4.53 -4.99 10.56
N THR A 210 -3.51 -4.65 9.79
CA THR A 210 -2.76 -3.40 9.91
C THR A 210 -3.66 -2.18 9.78
N SER A 211 -4.83 -2.29 9.15
CA SER A 211 -5.80 -1.20 8.98
C SER A 211 -6.40 -0.68 10.29
N LEU A 212 -6.26 -1.39 11.42
CA LEU A 212 -6.63 -0.87 12.75
C LEU A 212 -5.93 0.45 13.09
N LEU A 213 -4.76 0.74 12.50
CA LEU A 213 -4.05 1.99 12.75
C LEU A 213 -4.69 3.19 12.03
N ILE A 214 -5.58 2.99 11.06
CA ILE A 214 -6.30 4.09 10.37
C ILE A 214 -7.10 4.97 11.36
N PRO A 215 -8.03 4.42 12.18
CA PRO A 215 -8.74 5.22 13.17
C PRO A 215 -7.82 5.81 14.25
N VAL A 216 -6.69 5.15 14.55
CA VAL A 216 -5.69 5.64 15.52
C VAL A 216 -4.97 6.88 14.97
N ILE A 217 -4.51 6.84 13.72
CA ILE A 217 -3.90 8.01 13.06
C ILE A 217 -4.90 9.15 12.96
N TYR A 218 -6.16 8.88 12.59
CA TYR A 218 -7.20 9.89 12.55
C TYR A 218 -7.38 10.57 13.91
N PHE A 219 -7.52 9.78 14.99
CA PHE A 219 -7.64 10.30 16.34
C PHE A 219 -6.43 11.15 16.74
N ALA A 220 -5.22 10.63 16.55
CA ALA A 220 -3.98 11.32 16.90
C ALA A 220 -3.80 12.63 16.13
N SER A 221 -4.23 12.67 14.86
CA SER A 221 -4.17 13.88 14.02
C SER A 221 -5.14 14.98 14.46
N ARG A 222 -6.16 14.61 15.24
CA ARG A 222 -7.13 15.54 15.83
C ARG A 222 -6.80 15.89 17.27
N ALA A 223 -5.92 15.11 17.92
CA ALA A 223 -5.34 15.45 19.20
C ALA A 223 -4.19 16.43 18.97
N THR A 224 -4.10 17.49 19.77
CA THR A 224 -2.90 18.34 19.72
C THR A 224 -1.85 17.68 20.60
N LEU A 225 -0.95 16.89 19.99
CA LEU A 225 0.18 16.31 20.73
C LEU A 225 1.10 17.44 21.20
N PRO A 226 1.65 17.36 22.44
CA PRO A 226 2.62 18.33 22.90
C PRO A 226 3.79 18.30 21.93
N SER A 227 4.07 19.43 21.28
CA SER A 227 5.35 19.56 20.59
C SER A 227 6.43 19.53 21.66
N PHE A 228 7.40 18.62 21.54
CA PHE A 228 8.60 18.58 22.38
C PHE A 228 9.34 19.92 22.45
N VAL A 229 9.03 20.86 21.56
CA VAL A 229 9.69 22.15 21.40
C VAL A 229 8.82 23.33 21.88
N SER A 230 7.49 23.27 21.82
CA SER A 230 6.66 24.48 21.98
C SER A 230 5.88 24.58 23.29
N GLY A 231 6.07 23.66 24.25
CA GLY A 231 5.41 23.71 25.56
C GLY A 231 3.88 23.73 25.48
N GLN A 232 3.29 23.41 24.32
CA GLN A 232 1.85 23.42 24.14
C GLN A 232 1.22 22.31 24.97
N SER A 233 0.19 22.67 25.73
CA SER A 233 -0.61 21.71 26.47
C SER A 233 -1.35 20.78 25.53
N PHE A 234 -1.43 19.51 25.92
CA PHE A 234 -2.22 18.51 25.20
C PHE A 234 -3.68 18.97 25.12
N ARG A 235 -4.25 18.94 23.92
CA ARG A 235 -5.69 19.20 23.71
C ARG A 235 -6.38 17.96 23.19
N TRP A 236 -7.40 17.54 23.93
CA TRP A 236 -8.26 16.43 23.55
C TRP A 236 -9.02 16.74 22.26
N PRO A 237 -9.23 15.74 21.39
CA PRO A 237 -10.06 15.89 20.21
C PRO A 237 -11.53 16.21 20.57
N PRO A 238 -12.28 16.86 19.66
CA PRO A 238 -13.72 17.08 19.85
C PRO A 238 -14.48 15.75 19.90
N LEU A 239 -15.66 15.73 20.53
CA LEU A 239 -16.52 14.54 20.67
C LEU A 239 -16.78 13.83 19.32
N ARG A 240 -16.93 14.59 18.23
CA ARG A 240 -17.11 14.02 16.89
C ARG A 240 -15.97 13.07 16.49
N THR A 241 -14.72 13.42 16.81
CA THR A 241 -13.56 12.56 16.54
C THR A 241 -13.67 11.27 17.33
N TRP A 242 -14.02 11.34 18.61
CA TRP A 242 -14.22 10.17 19.46
C TRP A 242 -15.28 9.23 18.90
N VAL A 243 -16.43 9.77 18.49
CA VAL A 243 -17.52 8.97 17.91
C VAL A 243 -17.06 8.26 16.64
N ILE A 244 -16.38 8.97 15.72
CA ILE A 244 -15.87 8.37 14.47
C ILE A 244 -14.82 7.30 14.75
N THR A 245 -13.84 7.59 15.61
CA THR A 245 -12.79 6.63 16.00
C THR A 245 -13.39 5.39 16.68
N ALA A 246 -14.33 5.57 17.60
CA ALA A 246 -14.99 4.47 18.30
C ALA A 246 -15.84 3.63 17.34
N ALA A 247 -16.64 4.25 16.47
CA ALA A 247 -17.42 3.55 15.46
C ALA A 247 -16.52 2.74 14.50
N SER A 248 -15.45 3.35 13.99
CA SER A 248 -14.44 2.65 13.17
C SER A 248 -13.80 1.48 13.91
N GLY A 249 -13.42 1.66 15.19
CA GLY A 249 -12.81 0.61 16.00
C GLY A 249 -13.76 -0.56 16.27
N ILE A 250 -15.01 -0.27 16.63
CA ILE A 250 -16.04 -1.30 16.86
C ILE A 250 -16.32 -2.09 15.58
N LEU A 251 -16.48 -1.41 14.44
CA LEU A 251 -16.71 -2.06 13.16
C LEU A 251 -15.51 -2.89 12.71
N TYR A 252 -14.29 -2.39 12.89
CA TYR A 252 -13.08 -3.17 12.64
C TYR A 252 -13.08 -4.46 13.47
N ILE A 253 -13.31 -4.36 14.79
CA ILE A 253 -13.31 -5.52 15.69
C ILE A 253 -14.41 -6.51 15.29
N ALA A 254 -15.61 -6.02 14.94
CA ALA A 254 -16.73 -6.86 14.52
C ALA A 254 -16.41 -7.63 13.22
N ILE A 255 -15.84 -6.95 12.22
CA ILE A 255 -15.43 -7.58 10.96
C ILE A 255 -14.32 -8.59 11.21
N PHE A 256 -13.29 -8.20 11.94
CA PHE A 256 -12.16 -9.05 12.30
C PHE A 256 -12.61 -10.33 13.03
N ALA A 257 -13.46 -10.17 14.05
CA ALA A 257 -14.02 -11.29 14.80
C ALA A 257 -14.93 -12.16 13.91
N GLY A 258 -15.77 -11.53 13.08
CA GLY A 258 -16.66 -12.22 12.15
C GLY A 258 -15.90 -13.10 11.14
N ILE A 259 -14.86 -12.56 10.52
CA ILE A 259 -13.96 -13.31 9.61
C ILE A 259 -13.34 -14.49 10.36
N ARG A 260 -12.85 -14.28 11.59
CA ARG A 260 -12.23 -15.35 12.40
C ARG A 260 -13.22 -16.43 12.82
N MET A 261 -14.44 -16.07 13.18
CA MET A 261 -15.48 -17.04 13.53
C MET A 261 -15.91 -17.86 12.30
N HIS A 262 -15.96 -17.24 11.12
CA HIS A 262 -16.41 -17.89 9.91
C HIS A 262 -15.37 -18.86 9.32
N TYR A 263 -14.10 -18.44 9.25
CA TYR A 263 -13.04 -19.21 8.59
C TYR A 263 -12.15 -20.03 9.56
N GLY A 264 -12.27 -19.80 10.86
CA GLY A 264 -11.46 -20.47 11.89
C GLY A 264 -10.04 -19.91 12.02
N TYR A 265 -9.27 -20.51 12.95
CA TYR A 265 -7.86 -20.16 13.19
C TYR A 265 -6.94 -21.12 12.43
N ARG A 266 -6.00 -20.58 11.63
CA ARG A 266 -4.89 -21.34 11.02
C ARG A 266 -3.54 -20.81 11.50
N ALA A 267 -2.48 -21.61 11.54
CA ALA A 267 -1.17 -21.14 12.01
C ALA A 267 -0.46 -20.22 10.97
N PRO A 268 0.26 -19.16 11.38
CA PRO A 268 1.04 -18.26 10.51
C PRO A 268 2.05 -19.00 9.58
N GLU A 269 2.19 -18.58 8.32
CA GLU A 269 3.19 -19.12 7.38
C GLU A 269 4.65 -19.08 7.91
N PRO A 270 5.11 -18.07 8.68
CA PRO A 270 6.43 -18.11 9.29
C PRO A 270 6.69 -19.34 10.19
N VAL A 271 5.63 -19.92 10.77
CA VAL A 271 5.70 -21.13 11.57
C VAL A 271 6.02 -22.34 10.71
N THR A 272 5.49 -22.40 9.49
CA THR A 272 5.68 -23.54 8.58
C THR A 272 6.96 -23.44 7.78
N THR A 273 7.31 -22.25 7.28
CA THR A 273 8.44 -22.04 6.36
C THR A 273 9.77 -21.80 7.08
N TYR A 274 9.74 -21.07 8.19
CA TYR A 274 10.94 -20.68 8.95
C TYR A 274 11.04 -21.38 10.30
N GLN A 275 10.10 -22.29 10.61
CA GLN A 275 10.00 -22.98 11.90
C GLN A 275 10.04 -22.01 13.09
N ALA A 276 9.51 -20.79 12.88
CA ALA A 276 9.58 -19.69 13.83
C ALA A 276 8.19 -19.25 14.25
N THR A 277 7.94 -19.19 15.55
CA THR A 277 6.70 -18.66 16.10
C THR A 277 6.67 -17.13 16.02
N VAL A 278 5.47 -16.57 15.83
CA VAL A 278 5.22 -15.13 15.92
C VAL A 278 5.72 -14.58 17.26
N GLY A 279 6.31 -13.39 17.25
CA GLY A 279 6.88 -12.73 18.42
C GLY A 279 8.41 -12.75 18.41
N LEU A 280 9.03 -13.08 19.55
CA LEU A 280 10.47 -12.96 19.75
C LEU A 280 11.30 -13.92 18.88
N SER A 281 10.76 -15.10 18.55
CA SER A 281 11.44 -16.05 17.67
C SER A 281 11.58 -15.47 16.25
N LEU A 282 10.49 -14.91 15.72
CA LEU A 282 10.52 -14.24 14.42
C LEU A 282 11.36 -12.96 14.43
N LEU A 283 11.38 -12.21 15.55
CA LEU A 283 12.29 -11.07 15.72
C LEU A 283 13.75 -11.50 15.58
N LYS A 284 14.13 -12.64 16.18
CA LYS A 284 15.48 -13.21 16.03
C LYS A 284 15.76 -13.61 14.59
N VAL A 285 14.80 -14.19 13.88
CA VAL A 285 14.94 -14.48 12.44
C VAL A 285 15.21 -13.20 11.65
N ASN A 286 14.45 -12.14 11.89
CA ASN A 286 14.57 -10.88 11.18
C ASN A 286 15.86 -10.09 11.51
N LEU A 287 16.42 -10.25 12.71
CA LEU A 287 17.57 -9.44 13.16
C LEU A 287 18.92 -10.20 13.21
N ALA A 288 18.89 -11.51 13.42
CA ALA A 288 20.09 -12.25 13.85
C ALA A 288 20.22 -13.65 13.22
N SER A 289 19.57 -13.88 12.08
CA SER A 289 19.70 -15.14 11.31
C SER A 289 20.33 -14.92 9.94
N GLY A 290 20.65 -15.99 9.21
CA GLY A 290 21.08 -15.88 7.80
C GLY A 290 20.05 -15.17 6.91
N GLN A 291 18.76 -15.29 7.24
CA GLN A 291 17.67 -14.59 6.55
C GLN A 291 17.68 -13.07 6.83
N ALA A 292 18.28 -12.62 7.94
CA ALA A 292 18.36 -11.21 8.29
C ALA A 292 19.16 -10.41 7.25
N LEU A 293 20.29 -10.95 6.77
CA LEU A 293 21.12 -10.27 5.77
C LEU A 293 20.33 -9.97 4.48
N LYS A 294 19.59 -10.97 3.98
CA LYS A 294 18.69 -10.78 2.84
C LYS A 294 17.64 -9.73 3.15
N SER A 295 17.00 -9.82 4.32
CA SER A 295 15.96 -8.88 4.75
C SER A 295 16.48 -7.42 4.77
N TYR A 296 17.73 -7.20 5.20
CA TYR A 296 18.34 -5.87 5.22
C TYR A 296 18.52 -5.27 3.82
N PHE A 297 18.97 -6.07 2.85
CA PHE A 297 19.09 -5.60 1.46
C PHE A 297 17.73 -5.33 0.81
N GLU A 298 16.75 -6.20 1.05
CA GLU A 298 15.38 -6.00 0.56
C GLU A 298 14.73 -4.75 1.18
N MET A 299 14.93 -4.53 2.49
CA MET A 299 14.50 -3.30 3.18
C MET A 299 15.21 -2.07 2.63
N TYR A 300 16.51 -2.13 2.36
CA TYR A 300 17.26 -1.01 1.79
C TYR A 300 16.69 -0.59 0.43
N GLY A 301 16.22 -1.54 -0.39
CA GLY A 301 15.55 -1.26 -1.66
C GLY A 301 14.24 -0.46 -1.53
N VAL A 302 13.58 -0.50 -0.37
CA VAL A 302 12.28 0.18 -0.12
C VAL A 302 12.41 1.38 0.81
N LEU A 303 13.05 1.22 1.96
CA LEU A 303 13.25 2.28 2.95
C LEU A 303 14.43 3.20 2.59
N SER A 304 15.42 2.67 1.87
CA SER A 304 16.68 3.35 1.58
C SER A 304 17.24 4.03 2.84
N VAL A 305 17.67 5.29 2.74
CA VAL A 305 18.08 6.11 3.89
C VAL A 305 16.96 7.00 4.42
N LEU A 306 15.71 6.84 3.95
CA LEU A 306 14.59 7.72 4.29
C LEU A 306 14.26 7.71 5.79
N TRP A 307 14.44 6.57 6.45
CA TRP A 307 14.18 6.47 7.89
C TRP A 307 15.17 7.31 8.71
N LEU A 308 16.44 7.36 8.30
CA LEU A 308 17.46 8.20 8.93
C LEU A 308 17.17 9.68 8.68
N THR A 309 16.88 10.05 7.43
CA THR A 309 16.59 11.45 7.09
C THR A 309 15.34 11.93 7.81
N ALA A 310 14.27 11.13 7.89
CA ALA A 310 13.08 11.45 8.67
C ALA A 310 13.40 11.62 10.16
N PHE A 311 14.27 10.78 10.73
CA PHE A 311 14.69 10.92 12.12
C PHE A 311 15.47 12.22 12.38
N PHE A 312 16.48 12.53 11.56
CA PHE A 312 17.28 13.75 11.73
C PHE A 312 16.52 15.04 11.43
N THR A 313 15.57 14.98 10.49
CA THR A 313 14.75 16.14 10.12
C THR A 313 13.48 16.25 10.96
N PHE A 314 13.20 15.27 11.85
CA PHE A 314 11.93 15.13 12.56
C PHE A 314 11.43 16.45 13.15
N ARG A 315 12.29 17.20 13.83
CA ARG A 315 11.90 18.46 14.50
C ARG A 315 11.48 19.58 13.55
N CYS A 316 11.94 19.56 12.30
CA CYS A 316 11.67 20.59 11.28
C CYS A 316 10.38 20.35 10.48
N ASN A 317 9.80 19.16 10.56
CA ASN A 317 8.65 18.78 9.74
C ASN A 317 7.33 19.29 10.32
N HIS A 318 6.31 19.34 9.46
CA HIS A 318 4.94 19.69 9.82
C HIS A 318 4.44 18.81 10.99
N VAL A 319 3.69 19.41 11.91
CA VAL A 319 3.20 18.75 13.14
C VAL A 319 2.44 17.46 12.84
N LEU A 320 1.66 17.41 11.76
CA LEU A 320 0.95 16.22 11.32
C LEU A 320 1.89 15.07 10.91
N LEU A 321 2.92 15.34 10.10
CA LEU A 321 3.89 14.31 9.71
C LEU A 321 4.65 13.78 10.92
N ARG A 322 5.01 14.65 11.87
CA ARG A 322 5.61 14.22 13.15
C ARG A 322 4.68 13.34 13.97
N THR A 323 3.39 13.69 14.02
CA THR A 323 2.35 12.90 14.70
C THR A 323 2.21 11.53 14.06
N TRP A 324 2.11 11.47 12.72
CA TRP A 324 2.02 10.23 11.98
C TRP A 324 3.29 9.40 12.15
N PHE A 325 4.47 10.01 12.12
CA PHE A 325 5.73 9.33 12.39
C PHE A 325 5.70 8.64 13.75
N LEU A 326 5.36 9.34 14.83
CA LEU A 326 5.36 8.77 16.19
C LEU A 326 4.34 7.65 16.37
N VAL A 327 3.15 7.79 15.79
CA VAL A 327 2.03 6.86 16.00
C VAL A 327 2.09 5.66 15.06
N LEU A 328 2.48 5.87 13.81
CA LEU A 328 2.45 4.85 12.78
C LEU A 328 3.78 4.11 12.67
N VAL A 329 4.90 4.82 12.48
CA VAL A 329 6.15 4.19 12.01
C VAL A 329 6.70 3.17 13.03
N PRO A 330 6.86 3.48 14.33
CA PRO A 330 7.35 2.50 15.31
C PRO A 330 6.45 1.28 15.44
N VAL A 331 5.13 1.51 15.52
CA VAL A 331 4.15 0.42 15.67
C VAL A 331 4.15 -0.46 14.44
N TRP A 332 4.18 0.14 13.25
CA TRP A 332 4.22 -0.59 11.98
C TRP A 332 5.47 -1.44 11.84
N VAL A 333 6.65 -0.86 12.11
CA VAL A 333 7.94 -1.57 12.07
C VAL A 333 7.96 -2.71 13.08
N LEU A 334 7.49 -2.46 14.31
CA LEU A 334 7.46 -3.46 15.37
C LEU A 334 6.55 -4.64 15.03
N VAL A 335 5.32 -4.37 14.57
CA VAL A 335 4.39 -5.43 14.16
C VAL A 335 5.02 -6.29 13.06
N HIS A 336 5.59 -5.68 12.02
CA HIS A 336 6.17 -6.46 10.92
C HIS A 336 7.44 -7.23 11.31
N LEU A 337 8.25 -6.72 12.25
CA LEU A 337 9.38 -7.45 12.82
C LEU A 337 8.95 -8.67 13.66
N LEU A 338 7.77 -8.60 14.28
CA LEU A 338 7.25 -9.65 15.17
C LEU A 338 6.33 -10.64 14.47
N SER A 339 5.62 -10.24 13.42
CA SER A 339 4.55 -11.04 12.80
C SER A 339 4.80 -11.46 11.36
N SER A 340 5.84 -10.95 10.70
CA SER A 340 6.17 -11.28 9.31
C SER A 340 7.67 -11.36 9.07
N VAL A 341 8.07 -11.97 7.95
CA VAL A 341 9.46 -11.92 7.51
C VAL A 341 9.70 -10.59 6.80
N VAL A 342 10.63 -9.81 7.32
CA VAL A 342 10.86 -8.43 6.90
C VAL A 342 11.49 -8.32 5.50
N ALA A 343 11.98 -9.45 4.96
CA ALA A 343 12.32 -9.56 3.54
C ALA A 343 11.14 -9.27 2.61
N GLU A 344 9.88 -9.38 3.06
CA GLU A 344 8.72 -8.86 2.34
C GLU A 344 8.64 -7.32 2.46
N SER A 345 9.63 -6.64 1.86
CA SER A 345 9.85 -5.20 2.06
C SER A 345 8.70 -4.31 1.59
N ARG A 346 7.79 -4.80 0.72
CA ARG A 346 6.52 -4.12 0.38
C ARG A 346 5.69 -3.73 1.60
N CYS A 347 5.82 -4.47 2.70
CA CYS A 347 5.08 -4.18 3.92
C CYS A 347 5.43 -2.79 4.48
N PHE A 348 6.57 -2.20 4.12
CA PHE A 348 6.98 -0.88 4.57
C PHE A 348 6.56 0.25 3.61
N LEU A 349 5.83 -0.02 2.53
CA LEU A 349 5.39 1.03 1.60
C LEU A 349 4.47 2.06 2.26
N VAL A 350 3.59 1.64 3.17
CA VAL A 350 2.68 2.54 3.89
C VAL A 350 3.46 3.63 4.67
N PRO A 351 4.36 3.30 5.62
CA PRO A 351 5.11 4.33 6.33
C PRO A 351 6.02 5.14 5.40
N VAL A 352 6.58 4.54 4.34
CA VAL A 352 7.43 5.26 3.39
C VAL A 352 6.65 6.35 2.65
N VAL A 353 5.56 5.97 1.99
CA VAL A 353 4.80 6.88 1.11
C VAL A 353 3.97 7.88 1.91
N LEU A 354 3.42 7.48 3.07
CA LEU A 354 2.57 8.34 3.88
C LEU A 354 3.36 9.32 4.76
N VAL A 355 4.58 8.95 5.18
CA VAL A 355 5.32 9.70 6.22
C VAL A 355 6.75 10.01 5.81
N LEU A 356 7.58 8.99 5.56
CA LEU A 356 9.04 9.20 5.44
C LEU A 356 9.41 10.03 4.20
N LEU A 357 8.81 9.72 3.05
CA LEU A 357 9.03 10.46 1.82
C LEU A 357 8.47 11.89 1.91
N PRO A 358 7.22 12.14 2.36
CA PRO A 358 6.73 13.48 2.61
C PRO A 358 7.63 14.32 3.53
N MET A 359 8.19 13.73 4.58
CA MET A 359 9.09 14.45 5.50
C MET A 359 10.40 14.90 4.82
N LEU A 360 10.99 14.04 3.99
CA LEU A 360 12.17 14.42 3.22
C LEU A 360 11.86 15.56 2.24
N LEU A 361 10.76 15.43 1.49
CA LEU A 361 10.40 16.42 0.47
C LEU A 361 10.01 17.76 1.10
N GLU A 362 9.29 17.76 2.22
CA GLU A 362 9.01 18.99 2.97
C GLU A 362 10.31 19.67 3.40
N LYS A 363 11.30 18.90 3.89
CA LYS A 363 12.58 19.48 4.30
C LYS A 363 13.33 20.14 3.13
N ILE A 364 13.33 19.50 1.96
CA ILE A 364 13.96 20.05 0.75
C ILE A 364 13.25 21.34 0.30
N GLU A 365 11.92 21.37 0.35
CA GLU A 365 11.13 22.58 0.05
C GLU A 365 11.50 23.73 0.99
N GLN A 366 11.62 23.48 2.30
CA GLN A 366 12.00 24.49 3.30
C GLN A 366 13.42 25.04 3.09
N GLN A 367 14.32 24.29 2.46
CA GLN A 367 15.69 24.70 2.16
C GLN A 367 15.84 25.38 0.80
N SER A 368 14.86 25.20 -0.08
CA SER A 368 14.87 25.86 -1.37
C SER A 368 14.73 27.37 -1.11
N PRO A 369 15.67 28.22 -1.56
CA PRO A 369 15.49 29.66 -1.45
C PRO A 369 14.21 29.97 -2.22
N HIS A 370 13.14 30.34 -1.50
CA HIS A 370 12.01 30.97 -2.16
C HIS A 370 12.62 32.11 -2.96
N VAL A 371 12.44 32.05 -4.28
CA VAL A 371 12.72 33.14 -5.19
C VAL A 371 11.97 34.34 -4.64
N ASN A 372 12.67 35.15 -3.84
CA ASN A 372 12.26 36.47 -3.41
C ASN A 372 12.30 37.37 -4.65
N ASN A 373 11.43 37.11 -5.63
CA ASN A 373 11.10 38.05 -6.69
C ASN A 373 9.78 38.71 -6.34
N THR A 374 9.81 39.48 -5.25
CA THR A 374 8.93 40.62 -5.02
C THR A 374 9.77 41.72 -4.38
N ALA A 375 10.68 42.32 -5.15
CA ALA A 375 11.16 43.69 -5.00
C ALA A 375 12.26 43.96 -6.04
N GLY A 376 11.96 44.74 -7.09
CA GLY A 376 12.98 45.34 -7.95
C GLY A 376 12.73 45.34 -9.45
N ILE A 377 11.52 45.69 -9.91
CA ILE A 377 11.32 46.54 -11.10
C ILE A 377 10.25 47.57 -10.73
#